data_AF-A0A9E6XZD0-F1
#
_entry.id   AF-A0A9E6XZD0-F1
#
_cell.length_a   1.000
_cell.length_b   1.000
_cell.length_c   1.000
_cell.angle_alpha   90.00
_cell.angle_beta   90.00
_cell.angle_gamma   90.00
#
_symmetry.space_group_name_H-M   'P 1'
#
loop_
_entity.id
_entity.type
_entity.pdbx_description
1 polymer ?
#
loop_
_entity_poly.entity_id
_entity_poly.type
_entity_poly.pdbx_seq_one_letter_code
_entity_poly.pdbx_strand_id
1 'polypeptide(L)' 'MTADRDRNRNQLNALLGPAGPEIGCDDCFDLLDRYVDLEVAGGDADVQVPGMRAHLDGCPACAEEHDSLRALVEQSSR' A
#
# COMPACT_ATOMS: atom_id res chain seq x y z
N MET A 1 -8.26 17.72 7.22
CA MET A 1 -9.53 17.03 6.91
C MET A 1 -9.31 15.62 6.36
N THR A 2 -8.16 15.29 5.75
CA THR A 2 -7.82 13.92 5.29
C THR A 2 -7.39 12.99 6.44
N ALA A 3 -6.49 13.46 7.31
CA ALA A 3 -5.97 12.67 8.44
C ALA A 3 -7.05 12.14 9.42
N ASP A 4 -8.17 12.85 9.56
CA ASP A 4 -9.30 12.41 10.39
C ASP A 4 -10.08 11.26 9.74
N ARG A 5 -10.20 11.31 8.41
CA ARG A 5 -10.86 10.27 7.60
C ARG A 5 -10.01 9.00 7.53
N ASP A 6 -8.68 9.15 7.43
CA ASP A 6 -7.73 8.03 7.47
C ASP A 6 -7.71 7.37 8.84
N ARG A 7 -7.73 8.18 9.91
CA ARG A 7 -7.84 7.67 11.29
C ARG A 7 -9.15 6.91 11.51
N ASN A 8 -10.28 7.44 11.02
CA ASN A 8 -11.57 6.78 11.14
C ASN A 8 -11.62 5.45 10.36
N ARG A 9 -11.08 5.44 9.13
CA ARG A 9 -10.95 4.23 8.30
C ARG A 9 -10.09 3.16 8.98
N ASN A 10 -8.94 3.53 9.55
CA ASN A 10 -8.09 2.60 10.28
C ASN A 10 -8.80 2.00 11.52
N GLN A 11 -9.57 2.81 12.24
CA GLN A 11 -10.37 2.32 13.38
C GLN A 11 -11.49 1.37 12.93
N LEU A 12 -12.13 1.65 11.80
CA LEU A 12 -13.18 0.78 11.26
C LEU A 12 -12.62 -0.54 10.73
N ASN A 13 -11.48 -0.52 10.03
CA ASN A 13 -10.80 -1.73 9.57
C ASN A 13 -10.37 -2.62 10.75
N ALA A 14 -9.91 -2.03 11.86
CA ALA A 14 -9.57 -2.77 13.06
C ALA A 14 -10.78 -3.49 13.71
N LEU A 15 -11.99 -2.98 13.52
CA LEU A 15 -13.22 -3.55 14.10
C LEU A 15 -13.97 -4.48 13.14
N LEU A 16 -13.95 -4.18 11.85
CA LEU A 16 -14.76 -4.85 10.82
C LEU A 16 -13.93 -5.75 9.89
N GLY A 17 -12.61 -5.66 9.97
CA GLY A 17 -11.72 -6.26 8.99
C GLY A 17 -11.60 -5.42 7.71
N PRO A 18 -10.79 -5.88 6.75
CA PRO A 18 -10.54 -5.15 5.51
C PRO A 18 -11.82 -5.06 4.64
N ALA A 19 -11.92 -3.97 3.86
CA ALA A 19 -13.06 -3.70 2.98
C ALA A 19 -13.12 -4.64 1.75
N GLY A 20 -12.12 -5.51 1.55
CA GLY A 20 -12.04 -6.48 0.46
C GLY A 20 -10.89 -7.47 0.70
N PRO A 21 -10.66 -8.40 -0.24
CA PRO A 21 -9.53 -9.33 -0.17
C PRO A 21 -8.20 -8.57 -0.20
N GLU A 22 -7.35 -8.85 0.76
CA GLU A 22 -6.00 -8.29 0.87
C GLU A 22 -4.95 -9.41 0.89
N ILE A 23 -3.72 -9.06 0.54
CA ILE A 23 -2.56 -9.91 0.79
C ILE A 23 -2.12 -9.77 2.26
N GLY A 24 -1.36 -10.75 2.76
CA GLY A 24 -0.77 -10.65 4.10
C GLY A 24 0.43 -9.71 4.15
N CYS A 25 0.87 -9.33 5.36
CA CYS A 25 2.05 -8.47 5.53
C CYS A 25 3.31 -9.08 4.90
N ASP A 26 3.53 -10.39 5.06
CA ASP A 26 4.71 -11.07 4.50
C ASP A 26 4.72 -11.02 2.97
N ASP A 27 3.59 -11.35 2.33
CA ASP A 27 3.43 -11.23 0.87
C ASP A 27 3.57 -9.77 0.40
N CYS A 28 3.10 -8.81 1.20
CA CYS A 28 3.29 -7.39 0.92
C CYS A 28 4.79 -7.05 0.86
N PHE A 29 5.57 -7.42 1.86
CA PHE A 29 7.01 -7.19 1.88
C PHE A 29 7.72 -7.83 0.68
N ASP A 30 7.37 -9.08 0.34
CA ASP A 30 7.99 -9.80 -0.79
C ASP A 30 7.66 -9.17 -2.16
N LEU A 31 6.52 -8.49 -2.28
CA LEU A 31 6.03 -7.91 -3.53
C LEU A 31 6.20 -6.38 -3.63
N LEU A 32 6.62 -5.73 -2.55
CA LEU A 32 6.60 -4.27 -2.42
C LEU A 32 7.48 -3.57 -3.47
N ASP A 33 8.69 -4.08 -3.69
CA ASP A 33 9.62 -3.54 -4.71
C ASP A 33 8.98 -3.57 -6.10
N ARG A 34 8.44 -4.72 -6.50
CA ARG A 34 7.76 -4.91 -7.79
C ARG A 34 6.57 -3.96 -7.93
N TYR A 35 5.80 -3.80 -6.87
CA TYR A 35 4.63 -2.94 -6.87
C TYR A 35 5.01 -1.47 -7.09
N VAL A 36 6.01 -0.98 -6.35
CA VAL A 36 6.54 0.39 -6.52
C VAL A 36 7.13 0.62 -7.91
N ASP A 37 7.89 -0.34 -8.43
CA ASP A 37 8.45 -0.25 -9.79
C ASP A 37 7.36 -0.08 -10.85
N LEU A 38 6.27 -0.84 -10.72
CA LEU A 38 5.12 -0.72 -11.61
C LEU A 38 4.44 0.64 -11.50
N GLU A 39 4.26 1.16 -10.29
CA GLU A 39 3.68 2.49 -10.07
C GLU A 39 4.54 3.61 -10.67
N VAL A 40 5.86 3.56 -10.47
CA VAL A 40 6.80 4.56 -11.01
C VAL A 40 6.88 4.49 -12.54
N ALA A 41 6.78 3.28 -13.11
CA ALA A 41 6.69 3.09 -14.56
C ALA A 41 5.36 3.56 -15.18
N GLY A 42 4.39 4.01 -14.37
CA GLY A 42 3.06 4.41 -14.82
C GLY A 42 2.16 3.23 -15.22
N GLY A 43 2.51 2.02 -14.78
CA GLY A 43 1.71 0.82 -14.97
C GLY A 43 0.57 0.69 -13.95
N ASP A 44 -0.36 -0.21 -14.23
CA ASP A 44 -1.45 -0.54 -13.32
C ASP A 44 -0.98 -1.59 -12.30
N ALA A 45 -0.36 -1.13 -11.21
CA ALA A 45 0.20 -1.98 -10.17
C ALA A 45 -0.87 -2.82 -9.46
N ASP A 46 -2.10 -2.31 -9.32
CA ASP A 46 -3.22 -2.98 -8.67
C ASP A 46 -3.74 -4.19 -9.48
N VAL A 47 -3.66 -4.12 -10.81
CA VAL A 47 -3.96 -5.28 -11.67
C VAL A 47 -2.87 -6.35 -11.57
N GLN A 48 -1.61 -5.95 -11.41
CA GLN A 48 -0.47 -6.87 -11.39
C GLN A 48 -0.22 -7.50 -10.02
N VAL A 49 -0.62 -6.81 -8.95
CA VAL A 49 -0.54 -7.28 -7.57
C VAL A 49 -1.89 -7.07 -6.86
N PRO A 50 -2.90 -7.90 -7.18
CA PRO A 50 -4.23 -7.76 -6.60
C PRO A 50 -4.19 -7.88 -5.07
N GLY A 51 -4.89 -6.98 -4.37
CA GLY A 51 -4.98 -6.99 -2.91
C GLY A 51 -3.88 -6.18 -2.20
N MET A 52 -2.85 -5.70 -2.91
CA MET A 52 -1.82 -4.82 -2.34
C MET A 52 -2.42 -3.50 -1.84
N ARG A 53 -3.19 -2.79 -2.68
CA ARG A 53 -3.83 -1.52 -2.26
C ARG A 53 -4.74 -1.68 -1.03
N ALA A 54 -5.51 -2.77 -0.99
CA ALA A 54 -6.39 -3.06 0.15
C ALA A 54 -5.57 -3.26 1.43
N HIS A 55 -4.44 -3.97 1.34
CA HIS A 55 -3.51 -4.14 2.45
C HIS A 55 -2.90 -2.82 2.92
N LEU A 56 -2.40 -1.99 2.00
CA LEU A 56 -1.80 -0.68 2.33
C LEU A 56 -2.82 0.27 2.98
N ASP A 57 -4.09 0.21 2.58
CA ASP A 57 -5.19 0.94 3.23
C ASP A 57 -5.52 0.40 4.64
N GLY A 58 -5.17 -0.86 4.94
CA GLY A 58 -5.47 -1.56 6.19
C GLY A 58 -4.31 -1.59 7.20
N CYS A 59 -3.06 -1.56 6.72
CA CYS A 59 -1.84 -1.74 7.52
C CYS A 59 -0.97 -0.47 7.48
N PRO A 60 -1.00 0.38 8.54
CA PRO A 60 -0.25 1.63 8.55
C PRO A 60 1.26 1.47 8.41
N ALA A 61 1.84 0.40 8.97
CA ALA A 61 3.27 0.12 8.83
C ALA A 61 3.62 -0.06 7.35
N CYS A 62 2.99 -1.04 6.68
CA CYS A 62 3.27 -1.33 5.27
C CYS A 62 3.02 -0.12 4.35
N ALA A 63 2.06 0.74 4.68
CA ALA A 63 1.87 2.02 3.98
C ALA A 63 3.06 2.98 4.13
N GLU A 64 3.61 3.12 5.34
CA GLU A 64 4.83 3.93 5.58
C GLU A 64 6.05 3.36 4.83
N GLU A 65 6.22 2.03 4.81
CA GLU A 65 7.28 1.39 4.05
C GLU A 65 7.13 1.61 2.54
N HIS A 66 5.92 1.46 2.02
CA HIS A 66 5.58 1.75 0.64
C HIS A 66 5.95 3.19 0.24
N ASP A 67 5.49 4.17 1.03
CA ASP A 67 5.72 5.58 0.75
C ASP A 67 7.21 5.93 0.77
N SER A 68 7.96 5.35 1.71
CA SER A 68 9.41 5.51 1.82
C SER A 68 10.14 4.96 0.60
N LEU A 69 9.79 3.74 0.19
CA LEU A 69 10.43 3.09 -0.95
C LEU A 69 10.12 3.83 -2.26
N ARG A 70 8.86 4.20 -2.48
CA ARG A 70 8.44 4.95 -3.67
C ARG A 70 9.19 6.27 -3.78
N ALA A 71 9.25 7.04 -2.69
CA ALA A 71 9.98 8.30 -2.66
C ALA A 71 11.47 8.12 -2.99
N LEU A 72 12.10 7.03 -2.52
CA LEU A 72 13.49 6.71 -2.82
C LEU A 72 13.71 6.36 -4.30
N VAL A 73 12.84 5.55 -4.89
CA VAL A 73 12.91 5.14 -6.30
C VAL A 73 12.71 6.33 -7.23
N GLU A 74 11.73 7.20 -6.95
CA GLU A 74 11.48 8.43 -7.71
C GLU A 74 12.66 9.41 -7.66
N GLN A 75 13.40 9.46 -6.55
CA GLN A 75 14.63 10.27 -6.43
C GLN A 75 15.80 9.66 -7.21
N SER A 76 15.90 8.34 -7.24
CA SER A 76 17.02 7.60 -7.84
C SER A 76 16.91 7.47 -9.37
N SER A 77 15.71 7.69 -9.92
CA SER A 77 15.41 7.66 -11.35
C SER A 77 15.53 9.04 -12.04
N ARG A 78 16.10 10.02 -11.34
CA ARG A 78 16.33 11.40 -11.79
C ARG A 78 17.78 11.65 -12.20
#